data_AF-A0A6C1DQL6-F1
#
_entry.id   AF-A0A6C1DQL6-F1
#
_cell.length_a   1.000
_cell.length_b   1.000
_cell.length_c   1.000
_cell.angle_alpha   90.00
_cell.angle_beta   90.00
_cell.angle_gamma   90.00
#
_symmetry.space_group_name_H-M   'P 1'
#
loop_
_entity.id
_entity.type
_entity.pdbx_description
1 polymer ?
#
loop_
_entity_poly.entity_id
_entity_poly.type
_entity_poly.pdbx_seq_one_letter_code
_entity_poly.pdbx_strand_id
1 'polypeptide(L)'
;MIEEKKERKKRRVLQMARFYGAAAFTLITMRLISRAIKVRKYVPSIFQQNYKLPPFSQRNEAMSALTYVSAASIGTFSTLIFGFCWALDISTAREFVFKTREFMGVPQALETDTSMDEETSKLTKQLQDLLSSENNK
;
A
#
# COMPACT_ATOMS: atom_id res chain seq x y z
N MET A 1 -19.51 -0.71 -25.75
CA MET A 1 -18.18 -1.07 -26.34
C MET A 1 -17.19 0.09 -26.49
N ILE A 2 -17.48 1.22 -27.17
CA ILE A 2 -16.51 2.32 -27.33
C ILE A 2 -16.32 3.12 -26.02
N GLU A 3 -17.41 3.42 -25.31
CA GLU A 3 -17.34 4.17 -24.04
C GLU A 3 -16.63 3.39 -22.92
N GLU A 4 -16.89 2.09 -22.77
CA GLU A 4 -16.18 1.23 -21.80
C GLU A 4 -14.67 1.14 -22.09
N LYS A 5 -14.26 1.21 -23.36
CA LYS A 5 -12.84 1.28 -23.74
C LYS A 5 -12.21 2.60 -23.31
N LYS A 6 -12.93 3.73 -23.47
CA LYS A 6 -12.46 5.05 -23.02
C LYS A 6 -12.35 5.11 -21.50
N GLU A 7 -13.31 4.55 -20.78
CA GLU A 7 -13.31 4.56 -19.32
C GLU A 7 -12.15 3.74 -18.73
N ARG A 8 -11.93 2.52 -19.25
CA ARG A 8 -10.76 1.71 -18.86
C ARG A 8 -9.44 2.42 -19.12
N LYS A 9 -9.31 3.11 -20.25
CA LYS A 9 -8.10 3.88 -20.57
C LYS A 9 -7.87 5.02 -19.58
N LYS A 10 -8.92 5.77 -19.21
CA LYS A 10 -8.84 6.83 -18.18
C LYS A 10 -8.38 6.28 -16.83
N ARG A 11 -8.96 5.15 -16.39
CA ARG A 11 -8.61 4.50 -15.12
C ARG A 11 -7.14 4.08 -15.08
N ARG A 12 -6.64 3.44 -16.14
CA ARG A 12 -5.23 3.02 -16.23
C ARG A 12 -4.26 4.20 -16.21
N VAL A 13 -4.60 5.31 -16.89
CA VAL A 13 -3.77 6.52 -16.85
C VAL A 13 -3.69 7.08 -15.42
N LEU A 14 -4.78 7.04 -14.67
CA LEU A 14 -4.80 7.50 -13.28
C LEU A 14 -3.99 6.60 -12.34
N GLN A 15 -4.12 5.27 -12.46
CA GLN A 15 -3.31 4.30 -11.71
C GLN A 15 -1.82 4.45 -12.03
N MET A 16 -1.51 4.60 -13.33
CA MET A 16 -0.17 4.87 -13.83
C MET A 16 0.42 6.14 -13.22
N ALA A 17 -0.33 7.25 -13.21
CA ALA A 17 0.13 8.51 -12.63
C ALA A 17 0.46 8.37 -11.13
N ARG A 18 -0.35 7.63 -10.36
CA ARG A 18 -0.09 7.36 -8.94
C ARG A 18 1.17 6.52 -8.73
N PHE A 19 1.34 5.47 -9.53
CA PHE A 19 2.53 4.64 -9.49
C PHE A 19 3.80 5.44 -9.82
N TYR A 20 3.80 6.19 -10.92
CA TYR A 20 4.96 7.01 -11.29
C TYR A 20 5.23 8.12 -10.28
N GLY A 21 4.20 8.72 -9.67
CA GLY A 21 4.35 9.68 -8.58
C GLY A 21 5.05 9.07 -7.37
N ALA A 22 4.60 7.90 -6.91
CA ALA A 22 5.22 7.18 -5.79
C ALA A 22 6.64 6.71 -6.13
N ALA A 23 6.87 6.21 -7.35
CA ALA A 23 8.18 5.78 -7.80
C ALA A 23 9.18 6.96 -7.86
N ALA A 24 8.76 8.10 -8.41
CA ALA A 24 9.59 9.31 -8.45
C ALA A 24 9.94 9.79 -7.05
N PHE A 25 8.96 9.84 -6.13
CA PHE A 25 9.19 10.18 -4.73
C PHE A 25 10.22 9.23 -4.06
N THR A 26 10.10 7.93 -4.33
CA THR A 26 11.02 6.91 -3.78
C THR A 26 12.44 7.09 -4.31
N LEU A 27 12.60 7.32 -5.61
CA LEU A 27 13.90 7.55 -6.24
C LEU A 27 14.57 8.83 -5.71
N ILE A 28 13.80 9.91 -5.58
CA ILE A 28 14.30 11.17 -4.99
C ILE A 28 14.77 10.93 -3.56
N THR A 29 13.94 10.27 -2.75
CA THR A 29 14.27 9.93 -1.35
C THR A 29 15.54 9.08 -1.27
N MET A 30 15.65 8.01 -2.06
CA MET A 30 16.83 7.15 -2.09
C MET A 30 18.10 7.90 -2.51
N ARG A 31 17.97 8.88 -3.42
CA ARG A 31 19.08 9.73 -3.86
C ARG A 31 19.53 10.70 -2.75
N LEU A 32 18.59 11.26 -1.98
CA LEU A 32 18.89 12.06 -0.80
C LEU A 32 19.60 11.25 0.27
N ILE A 33 19.14 10.03 0.54
CA ILE A 33 19.76 9.10 1.51
C ILE A 33 21.19 8.77 1.09
N SER A 34 21.39 8.41 -0.19
CA SER A 34 22.71 8.11 -0.73
C SER A 34 23.68 9.29 -0.58
N ARG A 35 23.20 10.52 -0.79
CA ARG A 35 24.00 11.74 -0.58
C ARG A 35 24.29 11.98 0.91
N ALA A 36 23.28 11.81 1.77
CA ALA A 36 23.40 11.99 3.21
C ALA A 36 24.44 11.03 3.82
N ILE A 37 24.46 9.76 3.39
CA ILE A 37 25.44 8.77 3.84
C ILE A 37 26.86 9.18 3.42
N LYS A 38 27.05 9.60 2.16
CA LYS A 38 28.37 10.02 1.66
C LYS A 38 28.96 11.19 2.44
N VAL A 39 28.14 12.20 2.76
CA VAL A 39 28.58 13.39 3.50
C VAL A 39 28.99 13.07 4.94
N ARG A 40 28.41 12.02 5.54
CA ARG A 40 28.67 11.62 6.94
C ARG A 40 29.89 10.72 7.11
N LYS A 41 30.57 10.33 6.03
CA LYS A 41 31.74 9.46 6.11
C LYS A 41 32.92 10.21 6.74
N TYR A 42 33.18 9.96 8.02
CA TYR A 42 34.39 10.44 8.70
C TYR A 42 35.57 9.53 8.34
N VAL A 43 36.59 10.09 7.69
CA VAL A 43 37.88 9.43 7.45
C VAL A 43 38.93 10.17 8.28
N PRO A 44 39.33 9.66 9.46
CA PRO A 44 40.35 10.31 10.26
C PRO A 44 41.70 10.26 9.55
N SER A 45 42.50 11.31 9.72
CA SER A 45 43.93 11.25 9.39
C SER A 45 44.66 10.34 10.39
N ILE A 46 45.74 9.68 9.95
CA ILE A 46 46.52 8.69 10.74
C ILE A 46 46.97 9.26 12.09
N PHE A 47 47.24 10.57 12.17
CA PHE A 47 47.67 11.24 13.40
C PHE A 47 46.53 11.88 14.21
N GLN A 48 45.29 11.85 13.70
CA GLN A 48 44.12 12.47 14.33
C GLN A 48 43.26 11.49 15.13
N GLN A 49 43.50 10.18 15.04
CA GLN A 49 42.69 9.14 15.70
C GLN A 49 42.67 9.25 17.23
N ASN A 50 43.75 9.73 17.86
CA ASN A 50 43.84 9.78 19.34
C ASN A 50 43.45 11.13 19.96
N TYR A 51 43.42 12.22 19.18
CA TYR A 51 43.31 13.58 19.75
C TYR A 51 42.05 14.34 19.34
N LYS A 52 41.36 13.88 18.28
CA LYS A 52 40.18 14.58 17.77
C LYS A 52 38.96 13.67 17.90
N LEU A 53 38.08 14.02 18.83
CA LEU A 53 36.76 13.40 18.89
C LEU A 53 36.05 13.69 17.55
N PRO A 54 35.47 12.67 16.92
CA PRO A 54 34.76 12.88 15.68
C PRO A 54 33.56 13.83 15.91
N PRO A 55 33.30 14.78 15.00
CA PRO A 55 32.23 15.76 15.15
C PRO A 55 30.87 15.10 14.86
N PHE A 56 30.40 14.27 15.80
CA PHE A 56 29.10 13.61 15.71
C PHE A 56 28.12 14.22 16.71
N SER A 57 26.87 14.35 16.29
CA SER A 57 25.76 14.73 17.16
C SER A 57 24.77 13.59 17.17
N GLN A 58 24.82 12.76 18.21
CA GLN A 58 24.01 11.54 18.32
C GLN A 58 22.51 11.82 18.11
N ARG A 59 22.00 12.92 18.68
CA ARG A 59 20.59 13.32 18.55
C ARG A 59 20.20 13.68 17.11
N ASN A 60 21.01 14.51 16.44
CA ASN A 60 20.70 14.96 15.08
C ASN A 60 20.88 13.83 14.07
N GLU A 61 21.86 12.95 14.29
CA GLU A 61 22.07 11.77 13.46
C GLU A 61 20.96 10.75 13.61
N ALA A 62 20.52 10.46 14.84
CA ALA A 62 19.40 9.57 15.08
C ALA A 62 18.10 10.10 14.46
N MET A 63 17.80 11.39 14.68
CA MET A 63 16.59 12.01 14.13
C MET A 63 16.59 11.97 12.60
N SER A 64 17.70 12.34 11.96
CA SER A 64 17.80 12.30 10.51
C SER A 64 17.77 10.88 9.94
N ALA A 65 18.42 9.91 10.59
CA ALA A 65 18.35 8.51 10.19
C ALA A 65 16.90 7.99 10.22
N LEU A 66 16.16 8.28 11.30
CA LEU A 66 14.74 7.94 11.40
C LEU A 66 13.93 8.56 10.27
N THR A 67 14.10 9.87 10.02
CA THR A 67 13.34 10.54 8.95
C THR A 67 13.60 9.94 7.57
N TYR A 68 14.86 9.63 7.26
CA TYR A 68 15.24 9.02 5.99
C TYR A 68 14.68 7.62 5.84
N VAL A 69 14.77 6.80 6.89
CA VAL A 69 14.23 5.43 6.86
C VAL A 69 12.72 5.45 6.73
N SER A 70 12.01 6.31 7.48
CA SER A 70 10.56 6.44 7.37
C SER A 70 10.14 6.87 5.96
N ALA A 71 10.80 7.89 5.39
CA ALA A 71 10.51 8.34 4.03
C ALA A 71 10.79 7.26 2.98
N ALA A 72 11.90 6.52 3.13
CA ALA A 72 12.24 5.41 2.24
C ALA A 72 11.19 4.30 2.31
N SER A 73 10.79 3.88 3.51
CA SER A 73 9.77 2.86 3.72
C SER A 73 8.43 3.27 3.13
N ILE A 74 7.98 4.51 3.37
CA ILE A 74 6.73 5.01 2.80
C ILE A 74 6.80 4.99 1.27
N GLY A 75 7.91 5.43 0.68
CA GLY A 75 8.11 5.41 -0.76
C GLY A 75 8.08 4.00 -1.34
N THR A 76 8.86 3.08 -0.79
CA THR A 76 8.96 1.71 -1.30
C THR A 76 7.65 0.95 -1.19
N PHE A 77 6.96 1.02 -0.05
CA PHE A 77 5.65 0.39 0.12
C PHE A 77 4.60 1.03 -0.78
N SER A 78 4.57 2.35 -0.90
CA SER A 78 3.64 3.05 -1.79
C SER A 78 3.84 2.63 -3.25
N THR A 79 5.09 2.56 -3.70
CA THR A 79 5.44 2.13 -5.06
C THR A 79 5.04 0.69 -5.31
N LEU A 80 5.25 -0.21 -4.34
CA LEU A 80 4.82 -1.62 -4.44
C LEU A 80 3.30 -1.73 -4.53
N ILE A 81 2.57 -1.06 -3.64
CA ILE A 81 1.10 -1.14 -3.60
C ILE A 81 0.50 -0.58 -4.89
N PHE A 82 0.93 0.60 -5.34
CA PHE A 82 0.43 1.18 -6.59
C PHE A 82 0.88 0.42 -7.83
N GLY A 83 2.09 -0.14 -7.82
CA GLY A 83 2.57 -1.00 -8.91
C GLY A 83 1.76 -2.28 -9.01
N PHE A 84 1.46 -2.92 -7.89
CA PHE A 84 0.60 -4.11 -7.83
C PHE A 84 -0.82 -3.81 -8.30
N CYS A 85 -1.40 -2.73 -7.79
CA CYS A 85 -2.71 -2.20 -8.17
C CYS A 85 -2.81 -1.94 -9.68
N TRP A 86 -1.78 -1.35 -10.29
CA TRP A 86 -1.72 -1.08 -11.72
C TRP A 86 -1.53 -2.35 -12.55
N ALA A 87 -0.65 -3.26 -12.12
CA ALA A 87 -0.36 -4.50 -12.83
C ALA A 87 -1.59 -5.42 -12.93
N LEU A 88 -2.38 -5.51 -11.85
CA LEU A 88 -3.59 -6.32 -11.80
C LEU A 88 -4.86 -5.56 -12.18
N ASP A 89 -4.78 -4.26 -12.52
CA ASP A 89 -5.92 -3.42 -12.87
C ASP A 89 -7.02 -3.44 -11.78
N ILE A 90 -6.59 -3.34 -10.52
CA ILE A 90 -7.45 -3.35 -9.34
C ILE A 90 -7.67 -1.91 -8.90
N SER A 91 -8.90 -1.47 -8.71
CA SER A 91 -9.20 -0.11 -8.24
C SER A 91 -9.97 -0.07 -6.94
N THR A 92 -10.61 -1.18 -6.56
CA THR A 92 -11.49 -1.29 -5.39
C THR A 92 -11.12 -2.50 -4.53
N ALA A 93 -11.35 -2.41 -3.22
CA ALA A 93 -11.11 -3.53 -2.28
C ALA A 93 -11.89 -4.81 -2.67
N ARG A 94 -13.10 -4.65 -3.23
CA ARG A 94 -13.90 -5.76 -3.74
C ARG A 94 -13.21 -6.46 -4.93
N GLU A 95 -12.72 -5.70 -5.90
CA GLU A 95 -11.97 -6.22 -7.05
C GLU A 95 -10.68 -6.93 -6.61
N PHE A 96 -10.03 -6.44 -5.56
CA PHE A 96 -8.87 -7.09 -4.96
C PHE A 96 -9.21 -8.47 -4.41
N VAL A 97 -10.29 -8.60 -3.63
CA VAL A 97 -10.73 -9.90 -3.10
C VAL A 97 -11.09 -10.86 -4.23
N PHE A 98 -11.79 -10.40 -5.26
CA PHE A 98 -12.13 -11.25 -6.40
C PHE A 98 -10.90 -11.75 -7.15
N LYS A 99 -9.98 -10.85 -7.52
CA LYS A 99 -8.75 -11.23 -8.22
C LYS A 99 -7.81 -12.10 -7.39
N THR A 100 -7.75 -11.88 -6.09
CA THR A 100 -6.92 -12.72 -5.21
C THR A 100 -7.52 -14.13 -5.03
N ARG A 101 -8.85 -14.25 -4.95
CA ARG A 101 -9.53 -15.56 -4.93
C ARG A 101 -9.35 -16.31 -6.25
N GLU A 102 -9.46 -15.62 -7.38
CA GLU A 102 -9.16 -16.16 -8.72
C GLU A 102 -7.71 -16.65 -8.80
N PHE A 103 -6.75 -15.85 -8.32
CA PHE A 103 -5.35 -16.23 -8.28
C PHE A 103 -5.07 -17.44 -7.37
N MET A 104 -5.82 -17.59 -6.27
CA MET A 104 -5.73 -18.73 -5.36
C MET A 104 -6.42 -20.00 -5.89
N GLY A 105 -7.03 -19.97 -7.08
CA GLY A 105 -7.72 -21.12 -7.65
C GLY A 105 -8.98 -21.51 -6.91
N VAL A 106 -9.51 -20.62 -6.05
CA VAL A 106 -10.82 -20.84 -5.43
C VAL A 106 -11.85 -20.67 -6.55
N PRO A 107 -12.69 -21.69 -6.84
CA PRO A 107 -13.69 -21.57 -7.89
C PRO A 107 -14.52 -20.33 -7.60
N GLN A 108 -14.62 -19.47 -8.61
CA GLN A 108 -15.52 -18.33 -8.52
C GLN A 108 -16.89 -18.91 -8.27
N ALA A 109 -17.43 -18.71 -7.07
CA ALA A 109 -18.86 -18.80 -6.90
C ALA A 109 -19.40 -17.81 -7.93
N LEU A 110 -19.96 -18.38 -8.99
CA LEU A 110 -20.70 -17.70 -10.05
C LEU A 110 -21.42 -16.53 -9.40
N GLU A 111 -21.27 -15.34 -9.99
CA GLU A 111 -21.93 -14.08 -9.62
C GLU A 111 -22.76 -14.21 -8.34
N THR A 112 -22.32 -13.56 -7.26
CA THR A 112 -23.30 -13.16 -6.24
C THR A 112 -24.21 -12.14 -6.93
N ASP A 113 -25.15 -12.68 -7.71
CA ASP A 113 -26.49 -12.19 -7.81
C ASP A 113 -26.86 -11.80 -6.39
N THR A 114 -27.09 -10.52 -6.19
CA THR A 114 -27.65 -9.99 -4.97
C THR A 114 -29.10 -10.45 -4.80
N SER A 115 -29.48 -11.64 -5.28
CA SER A 115 -30.56 -12.42 -4.73
C SER A 115 -29.98 -13.20 -3.55
N MET A 116 -30.29 -12.73 -2.35
CA MET A 116 -30.20 -13.56 -1.15
C MET A 116 -30.87 -14.90 -1.48
N ASP A 117 -30.11 -16.00 -1.44
CA ASP A 117 -30.64 -17.34 -1.73
C ASP A 117 -31.91 -17.53 -0.89
N GLU A 118 -33.01 -18.05 -1.46
CA GLU A 118 -34.33 -17.92 -0.83
C GLU A 118 -34.35 -18.53 0.59
N GLU A 119 -33.58 -19.61 0.77
CA GLU A 119 -33.33 -20.26 2.05
C GLU A 119 -32.61 -19.34 3.04
N THR A 120 -31.60 -18.60 2.60
CA THR A 120 -30.91 -17.60 3.44
C THR A 120 -31.84 -16.46 3.82
N SER A 121 -32.74 -16.04 2.93
CA SER A 121 -33.75 -15.01 3.23
C SER A 121 -34.77 -15.44 4.27
N LYS A 122 -35.21 -16.70 4.21
CA LYS A 122 -36.11 -17.30 5.19
C LYS A 122 -35.45 -17.41 6.56
N LEU A 123 -34.20 -17.89 6.60
CA LEU A 123 -33.42 -17.99 7.84
C LEU A 123 -33.20 -16.62 8.49
N THR A 124 -32.87 -15.60 7.69
CA THR A 124 -32.64 -14.25 8.20
C THR A 124 -33.92 -13.64 8.78
N LYS A 125 -35.08 -13.85 8.12
CA LYS A 125 -36.39 -13.42 8.64
C LYS A 125 -36.78 -14.16 9.92
N GLN A 126 -36.59 -15.48 9.97
CA GLN A 126 -36.88 -16.28 11.17
C GLN A 126 -36.00 -15.86 12.36
N LEU A 127 -34.72 -15.58 12.12
CA LEU A 127 -33.83 -15.05 13.16
C LEU A 127 -34.25 -13.66 13.62
N GLN A 128 -34.65 -12.79 12.69
CA GLN A 128 -35.15 -11.44 13.01
C GLN A 128 -36.43 -11.49 13.85
N ASP A 129 -37.37 -12.39 13.52
CA ASP A 129 -38.62 -12.60 14.26
C ASP A 129 -38.36 -13.16 15.67
N LEU A 130 -37.44 -14.11 15.81
CA LEU A 130 -37.03 -14.63 17.13
C LEU A 130 -36.43 -13.54 18.00
N LEU A 131 -35.50 -12.75 17.45
CA LEU A 131 -34.85 -11.66 18.20
C LEU A 131 -35.84 -10.56 18.60
N SER A 132 -36.81 -10.27 17.75
CA SER A 132 -37.83 -9.24 18.00
C SER A 132 -38.90 -9.72 18.99
N SER A 133 -39.21 -11.02 18.99
CA SER A 133 -40.09 -11.64 19.97
C SER A 133 -39.45 -11.72 21.36
N GLU A 134 -38.14 -11.85 21.46
CA GLU A 134 -37.42 -11.88 22.74
C GLU A 134 -37.28 -10.49 23.37
N ASN A 135 -37.13 -9.44 22.56
CA ASN A 135 -37.08 -8.04 23.02
C ASN A 135 -38.45 -7.46 23.44
N ASN A 136 -39.56 -8.19 23.26
CA ASN A 136 -40.92 -7.73 23.55
C ASN A 136 -41.57 -8.47 24.73
N LYS A 137 -40.74 -9.08 25.59
CA LYS A 137 -41.07 -9.58 26.94
C LYS A 137 -40.28 -8.81 27.98
#